data_AF-A0A194V5P5-F1
#
_entry.id   AF-A0A194V5P5-F1
#
_cell.length_a   1.000
_cell.length_b   1.000
_cell.length_c   1.000
_cell.angle_alpha   90.00
_cell.angle_beta   90.00
_cell.angle_gamma   90.00
#
_symmetry.space_group_name_H-M   'P 1'
#
loop_
_entity.id
_entity.type
_entity.pdbx_description
1 polymer ?
#
loop_
_entity_poly.entity_id
_entity_poly.type
_entity_poly.pdbx_seq_one_letter_code
_entity_poly.pdbx_strand_id
1 'polypeptide(L)'
;MASGKDMEIGHTADACTSDVEPAEVTVDGKSVIIYDTPGFDDTEGRDAEIFMKISKYLASSYNTDSLLNGVIFMQQITEVRVPASERNRTRLFKEIVGAENYKQVAIVSTMWNQVNEDFGERNEKNRVADESVWGDMMGRGAQVLRFQNDAESALDIVRHFLDSRAFPHATMKLQKELFLHNGQLNRTSACQELERILGAKLKELEIQIELVGETDGLRAAVEKLKGWLSRLKAVILLTSLKLDCSFETMLNIARISLMVYNDVESCQTM
;
A
#
# COMPACT_ATOMS: atom_id res chain seq x y z
N MET A 1 -1.81 -22.02 0.43
CA MET A 1 -2.51 -21.54 -0.78
C MET A 1 -4.01 -21.48 -0.50
N ALA A 2 -4.59 -20.28 -0.46
CA ALA A 2 -6.03 -20.07 -0.21
C ALA A 2 -6.84 -19.75 -1.49
N SER A 3 -6.20 -19.59 -2.65
CA SER A 3 -6.88 -19.19 -3.90
C SER A 3 -7.11 -20.32 -4.90
N GLY A 4 -6.52 -21.51 -4.73
CA GLY A 4 -6.70 -22.65 -5.65
C GLY A 4 -6.33 -22.37 -7.11
N LYS A 5 -5.77 -21.19 -7.41
CA LYS A 5 -5.12 -20.87 -8.68
C LYS A 5 -3.62 -21.04 -8.45
N ASP A 6 -2.97 -21.71 -9.40
CA ASP A 6 -1.52 -21.66 -9.54
C ASP A 6 -1.13 -20.20 -9.84
N MET A 7 -0.94 -19.41 -8.78
CA MET A 7 -0.12 -18.22 -8.85
C MET A 7 1.30 -18.73 -9.10
N GLU A 8 1.88 -18.36 -10.25
CA GLU A 8 3.29 -18.62 -10.49
C GLU A 8 4.09 -18.01 -9.33
N ILE A 9 4.66 -18.88 -8.50
CA ILE A 9 5.62 -18.50 -7.47
C ILE A 9 6.87 -18.05 -8.23
N GLY A 10 7.06 -16.75 -8.36
CA GLY A 10 8.24 -16.18 -8.99
C GLY A 10 9.46 -16.41 -8.12
N HIS A 11 10.25 -17.45 -8.42
CA HIS A 11 11.53 -17.73 -7.78
C HIS A 11 12.67 -16.81 -8.27
N THR A 12 12.37 -15.57 -8.61
CA THR A 12 13.34 -14.58 -9.13
C THR A 12 13.09 -13.22 -8.51
N ALA A 13 14.15 -12.44 -8.30
CA ALA A 13 14.18 -11.15 -7.60
C ALA A 13 13.38 -10.00 -8.27
N ASP A 14 12.44 -10.32 -9.15
CA ASP A 14 11.54 -9.39 -9.82
C ASP A 14 10.17 -9.43 -9.12
N ALA A 15 9.61 -8.24 -8.83
CA ALA A 15 8.32 -8.10 -8.18
C ALA A 15 7.23 -8.93 -8.91
N CYS A 16 6.62 -9.87 -8.20
CA CYS A 16 5.66 -10.85 -8.77
C CYS A 16 4.35 -10.23 -9.29
N THR A 17 4.06 -8.97 -8.97
CA THR A 17 2.86 -8.28 -9.47
C THR A 17 3.25 -7.04 -10.25
N SER A 18 2.90 -7.02 -11.54
CA SER A 18 3.11 -5.85 -12.41
C SER A 18 1.93 -4.88 -12.39
N ASP A 19 0.75 -5.28 -11.93
CA ASP A 19 -0.45 -4.44 -11.80
C ASP A 19 -1.30 -4.87 -10.59
N VAL A 20 -2.29 -4.05 -10.21
CA VAL A 20 -3.25 -4.39 -9.15
C VAL A 20 -4.27 -5.37 -9.71
N GLU A 21 -4.11 -6.65 -9.40
CA GLU A 21 -4.96 -7.73 -9.91
C GLU A 21 -5.88 -8.30 -8.82
N PRO A 22 -7.17 -8.53 -9.11
CA PRO A 22 -8.07 -9.18 -8.17
C PRO A 22 -7.87 -10.70 -8.13
N ALA A 23 -7.68 -11.24 -6.93
CA ALA A 23 -7.76 -12.66 -6.64
C ALA A 23 -9.06 -12.95 -5.85
N GLU A 24 -9.94 -13.79 -6.41
CA GLU A 24 -11.13 -14.25 -5.70
C GLU A 24 -10.81 -15.53 -4.92
N VAL A 25 -11.14 -15.54 -3.63
CA VAL A 25 -10.96 -16.66 -2.71
C VAL A 25 -12.23 -16.90 -1.90
N THR A 26 -12.43 -18.12 -1.41
CA THR A 26 -13.53 -18.43 -0.49
C THR A 26 -12.97 -18.80 0.88
N VAL A 27 -13.36 -18.04 1.90
CA VAL A 27 -12.95 -18.27 3.30
C VAL A 27 -14.19 -18.39 4.16
N ASP A 28 -14.31 -19.49 4.90
CA ASP A 28 -15.44 -19.80 5.78
C ASP A 28 -16.82 -19.62 5.11
N GLY A 29 -16.91 -20.00 3.83
CA GLY A 29 -18.13 -19.91 3.02
C GLY A 29 -18.45 -18.51 2.48
N LYS A 30 -17.56 -17.53 2.65
CA LYS A 30 -17.70 -16.16 2.13
C LYS A 30 -16.74 -15.91 0.97
N SER A 31 -17.24 -15.26 -0.09
CA SER A 31 -16.42 -14.80 -1.22
C SER A 31 -15.67 -13.53 -0.83
N VAL A 32 -14.36 -13.57 -1.00
CA VAL A 32 -13.42 -12.48 -0.72
C VAL A 32 -12.66 -12.17 -2.00
N ILE A 33 -12.58 -10.90 -2.36
CA ILE A 33 -11.69 -10.40 -3.40
C ILE A 33 -10.50 -9.72 -2.73
N ILE A 34 -9.30 -10.19 -3.06
CA ILE A 34 -8.04 -9.61 -2.61
C ILE A 34 -7.43 -8.87 -3.80
N TYR A 35 -7.22 -7.57 -3.63
CA TYR A 35 -6.48 -6.72 -4.55
C TYR A 35 -5.06 -6.62 -4.05
N ASP A 36 -4.18 -7.41 -4.65
CA ASP A 36 -2.76 -7.36 -4.31
C ASP A 36 -2.12 -6.15 -4.98
N THR A 37 -1.30 -5.41 -4.23
CA THR A 37 -0.54 -4.28 -4.79
C THR A 37 0.93 -4.68 -4.93
N PRO A 38 1.60 -4.27 -6.01
CA PRO A 38 3.04 -4.50 -6.12
C PRO A 38 3.79 -3.93 -4.92
N GLY A 39 4.83 -4.62 -4.46
CA GLY A 39 5.65 -4.20 -3.31
C GLY A 39 6.27 -2.83 -3.53
N PHE A 40 5.99 -1.89 -2.62
CA PHE A 40 6.62 -0.57 -2.55
C PHE A 40 8.11 -0.76 -2.28
N ASP A 41 8.98 -0.43 -3.24
CA ASP A 41 10.43 -0.63 -3.17
C ASP A 41 11.18 0.70 -2.99
N ASP A 42 12.13 0.71 -2.05
CA ASP A 42 13.11 1.77 -1.83
C ASP A 42 14.04 2.01 -3.05
N THR A 43 13.99 1.15 -4.08
CA THR A 43 14.61 1.38 -5.39
C THR A 43 13.94 2.52 -6.17
N GLU A 44 14.22 3.75 -5.75
CA GLU A 44 14.09 5.01 -6.50
C GLU A 44 12.93 5.03 -7.52
N GLY A 45 11.73 5.27 -7.01
CA GLY A 45 10.56 5.63 -7.80
C GLY A 45 9.49 4.55 -8.01
N ARG A 46 9.68 3.32 -7.52
CA ARG A 46 8.59 2.33 -7.51
C ARG A 46 7.40 2.76 -6.64
N ASP A 47 7.65 3.47 -5.54
CA ASP A 47 6.60 4.04 -4.68
C ASP A 47 5.59 4.91 -5.45
N ALA A 48 6.07 5.70 -6.41
CA ALA A 48 5.23 6.55 -7.23
C ALA A 48 4.42 5.74 -8.25
N GLU A 49 5.01 4.67 -8.80
CA GLU A 49 4.32 3.74 -9.70
C GLU A 49 3.15 3.05 -8.99
N ILE A 50 3.41 2.57 -7.79
CA ILE A 50 2.44 1.80 -7.02
C ILE A 50 1.36 2.73 -6.50
N PHE A 51 1.74 3.93 -6.06
CA PHE A 51 0.77 4.99 -5.78
C PHE A 51 -0.14 5.26 -6.99
N MET A 52 0.41 5.37 -8.21
CA MET A 52 -0.38 5.57 -9.42
C MET A 52 -1.33 4.41 -9.71
N LYS A 53 -0.88 3.17 -9.53
CA LYS A 53 -1.69 1.96 -9.72
C LYS A 53 -2.84 1.90 -8.71
N ILE A 54 -2.55 2.13 -7.43
CA ILE A 54 -3.55 2.23 -6.35
C ILE A 54 -4.54 3.36 -6.66
N SER A 55 -4.04 4.54 -7.04
CA SER A 55 -4.88 5.70 -7.37
C SER A 55 -5.83 5.41 -8.53
N LYS A 56 -5.32 4.76 -9.59
CA LYS A 56 -6.12 4.39 -10.76
C LYS A 56 -7.21 3.38 -10.41
N TYR A 57 -6.88 2.37 -9.60
CA TYR A 57 -7.86 1.39 -9.11
C TYR A 57 -8.91 2.04 -8.19
N LEU A 58 -8.49 2.88 -7.26
CA LEU A 58 -9.40 3.57 -6.34
C LEU A 58 -10.33 4.54 -7.10
N ALA A 59 -9.84 5.18 -8.16
CA ALA A 59 -10.65 6.02 -9.05
C ALA A 59 -11.72 5.21 -9.82
N SER A 60 -11.38 4.03 -10.33
CA SER A 60 -12.32 3.20 -11.09
C SER A 60 -13.33 2.46 -10.20
N SER A 61 -12.96 2.11 -8.97
CA SER A 61 -13.81 1.39 -8.01
C SER A 61 -14.90 2.26 -7.37
N TYR A 62 -14.73 3.58 -7.32
CA TYR A 62 -15.70 4.49 -6.69
C TYR A 62 -17.07 4.48 -7.38
N ASN A 63 -17.09 4.42 -8.72
CA ASN A 63 -18.34 4.45 -9.50
C ASN A 63 -18.99 3.06 -9.68
N THR A 64 -18.37 2.00 -9.18
CA THR A 64 -18.82 0.61 -9.38
C THR A 64 -19.27 -0.06 -8.08
N ASP A 65 -19.56 0.72 -7.03
CA ASP A 65 -19.91 0.25 -5.67
C ASP A 65 -18.93 -0.81 -5.12
N SER A 66 -17.69 -0.84 -5.64
CA SER A 66 -16.65 -1.80 -5.26
C SER A 66 -15.78 -1.23 -4.15
N LEU A 67 -16.44 -0.84 -3.06
CA LEU A 67 -15.79 -0.28 -1.88
C LEU A 67 -15.05 -1.37 -1.10
N LEU A 68 -13.95 -0.97 -0.45
CA LEU A 68 -13.14 -1.89 0.36
C LEU A 68 -13.80 -2.10 1.74
N ASN A 69 -13.73 -3.32 2.24
CA ASN A 69 -14.04 -3.66 3.65
C ASN A 69 -12.82 -3.46 4.54
N GLY A 70 -11.62 -3.69 3.99
CA GLY A 70 -10.38 -3.66 4.74
C GLY A 70 -9.16 -3.34 3.89
N VAL A 71 -8.14 -2.80 4.55
CA VAL A 71 -6.82 -2.59 3.98
C VAL A 71 -5.80 -3.29 4.86
N ILE A 72 -5.01 -4.16 4.26
CA ILE A 72 -3.92 -4.89 4.91
C ILE A 72 -2.63 -4.12 4.65
N PHE A 73 -2.02 -3.54 5.68
CA PHE A 73 -0.75 -2.83 5.58
C PHE A 73 0.39 -3.74 6.06
N MET A 74 1.11 -4.36 5.12
CA MET A 74 2.19 -5.29 5.47
C MET A 74 3.47 -4.52 5.79
N GLN A 75 4.16 -4.93 6.85
CA GLN A 75 5.39 -4.30 7.35
C GLN A 75 6.34 -5.34 7.95
N GLN A 76 7.62 -5.29 7.58
CA GLN A 76 8.61 -6.21 8.14
C GLN A 76 8.99 -5.87 9.58
N ILE A 77 9.18 -6.90 10.42
CA ILE A 77 9.55 -6.70 11.83
C ILE A 77 11.06 -6.71 12.08
N THR A 78 11.85 -7.03 11.06
CA THR A 78 13.30 -7.27 11.09
C THR A 78 14.12 -6.02 11.40
N GLU A 79 13.62 -4.83 11.05
CA GLU A 79 14.36 -3.59 11.14
C GLU A 79 14.53 -3.08 12.58
N VAL A 80 15.78 -2.93 13.00
CA VAL A 80 16.18 -2.51 14.37
C VAL A 80 15.72 -1.08 14.68
N ARG A 81 15.68 -0.22 13.68
CA ARG A 81 15.23 1.18 13.77
C ARG A 81 14.21 1.40 12.67
N VAL A 82 13.23 2.25 12.92
CA VAL A 82 12.27 2.67 11.89
C VAL A 82 13.01 3.58 10.88
N PRO A 83 13.27 3.13 9.64
CA PRO A 83 13.94 3.95 8.65
C PRO A 83 13.05 5.11 8.18
N ALA A 84 13.67 6.13 7.58
CA ALA A 84 12.92 7.26 7.02
C ALA A 84 11.95 6.82 5.91
N SER A 85 12.29 5.78 5.15
CA SER A 85 11.44 5.19 4.11
C SER A 85 10.15 4.61 4.69
N GLU A 86 10.23 3.84 5.78
CA GLU A 86 9.06 3.33 6.51
C GLU A 86 8.13 4.48 6.97
N ARG A 87 8.70 5.56 7.53
CA ARG A 87 7.93 6.75 7.94
C ARG A 87 7.29 7.47 6.75
N ASN A 88 7.97 7.52 5.61
CA ASN A 88 7.44 8.14 4.39
C ASN A 88 6.28 7.32 3.81
N ARG A 89 6.45 6.00 3.68
CA ARG A 89 5.39 5.07 3.27
C ARG A 89 4.19 5.16 4.18
N THR A 90 4.41 5.11 5.50
CA THR A 90 3.33 5.19 6.48
C THR A 90 2.56 6.50 6.35
N ARG A 91 3.23 7.63 6.13
CA ARG A 91 2.56 8.92 5.87
C ARG A 91 1.72 8.88 4.59
N LEU A 92 2.26 8.38 3.49
CA LEU A 92 1.51 8.24 2.25
C LEU A 92 0.30 7.31 2.40
N PHE A 93 0.48 6.17 3.07
CA PHE A 93 -0.59 5.23 3.38
C PHE A 93 -1.71 5.88 4.19
N LYS A 94 -1.37 6.66 5.23
CA LYS A 94 -2.33 7.42 6.04
C LYS A 94 -3.15 8.39 5.19
N GLU A 95 -2.53 9.06 4.21
CA GLU A 95 -3.24 9.95 3.28
C GLU A 95 -4.14 9.20 2.28
N ILE A 96 -3.78 7.97 1.90
CA ILE A 96 -4.64 7.12 1.06
C ILE A 96 -5.88 6.69 1.83
N VAL A 97 -5.70 6.16 3.04
CA VAL A 97 -6.77 5.56 3.85
C VAL A 97 -7.68 6.62 4.49
N GLY A 98 -7.09 7.63 5.12
CA GLY A 98 -7.80 8.62 5.94
C GLY A 98 -8.05 8.16 7.37
N ALA A 99 -7.86 9.06 8.32
CA ALA A 99 -7.96 8.76 9.76
C ALA A 99 -9.34 8.27 10.21
N GLU A 100 -10.40 8.58 9.46
CA GLU A 100 -11.74 8.07 9.72
C GLU A 100 -11.91 6.58 9.39
N ASN A 101 -10.99 6.01 8.62
CA ASN A 101 -11.03 4.64 8.11
C ASN A 101 -9.96 3.72 8.74
N TYR A 102 -9.23 4.15 9.77
CA TYR A 102 -8.19 3.30 10.36
C TYR A 102 -8.72 2.04 11.03
N LYS A 103 -9.99 2.02 11.46
CA LYS A 103 -10.65 0.79 11.93
C LYS A 103 -10.80 -0.29 10.85
N GLN A 104 -10.65 0.07 9.57
CA GLN A 104 -10.59 -0.87 8.44
C GLN A 104 -9.16 -1.32 8.14
N VAL A 105 -8.16 -0.89 8.92
CA VAL A 105 -6.76 -1.24 8.69
C VAL A 105 -6.33 -2.37 9.62
N ALA A 106 -5.77 -3.43 9.04
CA ALA A 106 -4.91 -4.37 9.74
C ALA A 106 -3.46 -4.12 9.33
N ILE A 107 -2.63 -3.75 10.28
CA ILE A 107 -1.18 -3.70 10.12
C ILE A 107 -0.66 -5.13 10.32
N VAL A 108 -0.13 -5.72 9.28
CA VAL A 108 0.35 -7.11 9.31
C VAL A 108 1.87 -7.10 9.41
N SER A 109 2.40 -7.50 10.57
CA SER A 109 3.84 -7.67 10.76
C SER A 109 4.31 -8.99 10.15
N THR A 110 5.39 -8.94 9.36
CA THR A 110 5.92 -10.08 8.59
C THR A 110 7.36 -10.43 8.98
N MET A 111 7.90 -11.50 8.38
CA MET A 111 9.29 -11.97 8.57
C MET A 111 9.64 -12.36 10.01
N TRP A 112 8.65 -12.83 10.78
CA TRP A 112 8.83 -13.34 12.14
C TRP A 112 9.80 -14.53 12.20
N ASN A 113 9.92 -15.30 11.12
CA ASN A 113 10.88 -16.40 10.99
C ASN A 113 12.35 -15.95 10.85
N GLN A 114 12.62 -14.67 10.64
CA GLN A 114 13.98 -14.13 10.47
C GLN A 114 14.55 -13.51 11.75
N VAL A 115 13.75 -13.40 12.81
CA VAL A 115 14.15 -12.82 14.09
C VAL A 115 13.81 -13.76 15.24
N ASN A 116 14.47 -13.56 16.39
CA ASN A 116 13.97 -14.17 17.62
C ASN A 116 12.73 -13.43 18.12
N GLU A 117 11.90 -14.14 18.89
CA GLU A 117 10.62 -13.65 19.40
C GLU A 117 10.78 -12.35 20.20
N ASP A 118 11.67 -12.32 21.21
CA ASP A 118 11.92 -11.14 22.05
C ASP A 118 12.25 -9.87 21.22
N PHE A 119 13.06 -10.03 20.18
CA PHE A 119 13.42 -8.93 19.28
C PHE A 119 12.21 -8.45 18.47
N GLY A 120 11.46 -9.40 17.88
CA GLY A 120 10.26 -9.10 17.10
C GLY A 120 9.19 -8.39 17.93
N GLU A 121 8.90 -8.89 19.14
CA GLU A 121 7.92 -8.30 20.05
C GLU A 121 8.33 -6.89 20.52
N ARG A 122 9.61 -6.69 20.82
CA ARG A 122 10.12 -5.36 21.16
C ARG A 122 9.95 -4.39 19.98
N ASN A 123 10.24 -4.82 18.77
CA ASN A 123 10.09 -4.01 17.57
C ASN A 123 8.62 -3.68 17.27
N GLU A 124 7.71 -4.65 17.43
CA GLU A 124 6.28 -4.46 17.28
C GLU A 124 5.78 -3.42 18.28
N LYS A 125 6.13 -3.58 19.56
CA LYS A 125 5.77 -2.64 20.63
C LYS A 125 6.30 -1.23 20.36
N ASN A 126 7.53 -1.10 19.87
CA ASN A 126 8.12 0.19 19.54
C ASN A 126 7.34 0.88 18.40
N ARG A 127 6.94 0.14 17.36
CA ARG A 127 6.17 0.70 16.24
C ARG A 127 4.74 1.06 16.62
N VAL A 128 4.09 0.22 17.44
CA VAL A 128 2.77 0.50 18.03
C VAL A 128 2.80 1.78 18.88
N ALA A 129 3.91 2.07 19.56
CA ALA A 129 4.05 3.27 20.39
C ALA A 129 4.49 4.53 19.60
N ASP A 130 5.03 4.40 18.39
CA ASP A 130 5.50 5.54 17.59
C ASP A 130 4.33 6.12 16.76
N GLU A 131 3.81 7.27 17.18
CA GLU A 131 2.72 8.02 16.52
C GLU A 131 3.00 8.33 15.04
N SER A 132 4.27 8.54 14.67
CA SER A 132 4.64 8.82 13.29
C SER A 132 4.61 7.58 12.40
N VAL A 133 4.52 6.39 13.01
CA VAL A 133 4.42 5.10 12.34
C VAL A 133 3.03 4.54 12.64
N TRP A 134 2.89 3.50 13.48
CA TRP A 134 1.61 2.83 13.71
C TRP A 134 0.75 3.48 14.79
N GLY A 135 1.34 4.22 15.74
CA GLY A 135 0.64 4.71 16.94
C GLY A 135 -0.66 5.46 16.66
N ASP A 136 -0.65 6.41 15.73
CA ASP A 136 -1.86 7.19 15.37
C ASP A 136 -2.96 6.31 14.78
N MET A 137 -2.60 5.29 14.00
CA MET A 137 -3.56 4.33 13.45
C MET A 137 -4.14 3.44 14.56
N MET A 138 -3.26 2.95 15.45
CA MET A 138 -3.65 2.10 16.58
C MET A 138 -4.59 2.84 17.53
N GLY A 139 -4.31 4.11 17.85
CA GLY A 139 -5.15 4.94 18.70
C GLY A 139 -6.55 5.21 18.14
N ARG A 140 -6.77 4.92 16.86
CA ARG A 140 -8.04 5.15 16.13
C ARG A 140 -8.69 3.86 15.62
N GLY A 141 -8.23 2.70 16.10
CA GLY A 141 -8.91 1.43 15.93
C GLY A 141 -8.28 0.46 14.91
N ALA A 142 -7.15 0.80 14.30
CA ALA A 142 -6.39 -0.18 13.52
C ALA A 142 -5.96 -1.35 14.42
N GLN A 143 -5.74 -2.51 13.81
CA GLN A 143 -5.32 -3.74 14.50
C GLN A 143 -3.94 -4.17 14.01
N VAL A 144 -3.13 -4.78 14.89
CA VAL A 144 -1.88 -5.44 14.49
C VAL A 144 -2.12 -6.95 14.47
N LEU A 145 -1.74 -7.59 13.37
CA LEU A 145 -1.76 -9.05 13.20
C LEU A 145 -0.36 -9.52 12.77
N ARG A 146 -0.01 -10.77 13.09
CA ARG A 146 1.30 -11.35 12.74
C ARG A 146 1.12 -12.38 11.62
N PHE A 147 1.85 -12.22 10.53
CA PHE A 147 1.93 -13.24 9.48
C PHE A 147 3.13 -14.15 9.75
N GLN A 148 2.86 -15.45 9.89
CA GLN A 148 3.86 -16.46 10.30
C GLN A 148 4.52 -17.19 9.12
N ASN A 149 4.32 -16.68 7.89
CA ASN A 149 4.72 -17.32 6.63
C ASN A 149 4.09 -18.70 6.43
N ASP A 150 2.84 -18.86 6.85
CA ASP A 150 2.06 -20.07 6.64
C ASP A 150 0.64 -19.75 6.16
N ALA A 151 -0.05 -20.76 5.63
CA ALA A 151 -1.39 -20.59 5.10
C ALA A 151 -2.43 -20.25 6.17
N GLU A 152 -2.24 -20.72 7.40
CA GLU A 152 -3.23 -20.53 8.47
C GLU A 152 -3.24 -19.09 8.97
N SER A 153 -2.06 -18.51 9.21
CA SER A 153 -1.92 -17.10 9.56
C SER A 153 -2.43 -16.16 8.46
N ALA A 154 -2.23 -16.50 7.17
CA ALA A 154 -2.86 -15.76 6.07
C ALA A 154 -4.40 -15.84 6.12
N LEU A 155 -4.96 -17.02 6.38
CA LEU A 155 -6.40 -17.20 6.52
C LEU A 155 -6.94 -16.44 7.74
N ASP A 156 -6.24 -16.44 8.87
CA ASP A 156 -6.61 -15.70 10.07
C ASP A 156 -6.65 -14.18 9.83
N ILE A 157 -5.70 -13.65 9.06
CA ILE A 157 -5.71 -12.25 8.64
C ILE A 157 -6.96 -11.95 7.78
N VAL A 158 -7.32 -12.83 6.85
CA VAL A 158 -8.54 -12.63 6.04
C VAL A 158 -9.81 -12.78 6.89
N ARG A 159 -9.84 -13.77 7.81
CA ARG A 159 -10.94 -14.02 8.75
C ARG A 159 -11.26 -12.80 9.59
N HIS A 160 -10.26 -12.01 9.96
CA HIS A 160 -10.42 -10.74 10.66
C HIS A 160 -11.47 -9.84 10.02
N PHE A 161 -11.50 -9.76 8.68
CA PHE A 161 -12.38 -8.87 7.93
C PHE A 161 -13.74 -9.47 7.57
N LEU A 162 -14.02 -10.72 7.97
CA LEU A 162 -15.24 -11.41 7.53
C LEU A 162 -16.52 -10.89 8.20
N ASP A 163 -16.45 -10.23 9.36
CA ASP A 163 -17.63 -9.63 9.99
C ASP A 163 -17.95 -8.28 9.35
N SER A 164 -18.89 -8.28 8.40
CA SER A 164 -19.33 -7.07 7.69
C SER A 164 -19.97 -6.01 8.59
N ARG A 165 -20.36 -6.34 9.84
CA ARG A 165 -20.81 -5.33 10.81
C ARG A 165 -19.64 -4.58 11.43
N ALA A 166 -18.53 -5.29 11.68
CA ALA A 166 -17.29 -4.69 12.15
C ALA A 166 -16.54 -3.97 11.01
N PHE A 167 -16.61 -4.53 9.79
CA PHE A 167 -15.94 -4.05 8.58
C PHE A 167 -16.94 -3.73 7.46
N PRO A 168 -17.77 -2.69 7.63
CA PRO A 168 -18.62 -2.21 6.55
C PRO A 168 -17.75 -1.63 5.43
N HIS A 169 -18.30 -1.62 4.22
CA HIS A 169 -17.70 -0.92 3.10
C HIS A 169 -17.33 0.52 3.48
N ALA A 170 -16.09 0.89 3.21
CA ALA A 170 -15.52 2.17 3.55
C ALA A 170 -14.96 2.86 2.30
N THR A 171 -15.25 4.15 2.18
CA THR A 171 -14.66 4.99 1.15
C THR A 171 -13.35 5.57 1.69
N MET A 172 -12.24 5.17 1.09
CA MET A 172 -10.91 5.68 1.45
C MET A 172 -10.79 7.17 1.15
N LYS A 173 -9.94 7.90 1.88
CA LYS A 173 -9.75 9.35 1.70
C LYS A 173 -9.37 9.71 0.26
N LEU A 174 -8.43 8.98 -0.33
CA LEU A 174 -8.02 9.21 -1.72
C LEU A 174 -9.20 9.07 -2.71
N GLN A 175 -10.10 8.10 -2.50
CA GLN A 175 -11.31 7.95 -3.33
C GLN A 175 -12.24 9.17 -3.20
N LYS A 176 -12.47 9.65 -1.97
CA LYS A 176 -13.29 10.85 -1.71
C LYS A 176 -12.70 12.07 -2.38
N GLU A 177 -11.39 12.31 -2.24
CA GLU A 177 -10.71 13.46 -2.81
C GLU A 177 -10.71 13.42 -4.35
N LEU A 178 -10.47 12.25 -4.94
CA LEU A 178 -10.57 12.07 -6.39
C LEU A 178 -11.97 12.42 -6.90
N PHE A 179 -13.02 11.98 -6.19
CA PHE A 179 -14.39 12.35 -6.55
C PHE A 179 -14.63 13.85 -6.43
N LEU A 180 -14.29 14.46 -5.28
CA LEU A 180 -14.46 15.89 -5.02
C LEU A 180 -13.69 16.78 -6.00
N HIS A 181 -12.59 16.27 -6.54
CA HIS A 181 -11.73 16.98 -7.48
C HIS A 181 -11.87 16.48 -8.93
N ASN A 182 -12.95 15.77 -9.25
CA ASN A 182 -13.28 15.32 -10.61
C ASN A 182 -12.12 14.55 -11.29
N GLY A 183 -11.53 13.61 -10.55
CA GLY A 183 -10.41 12.76 -10.98
C GLY A 183 -9.03 13.42 -10.91
N GLN A 184 -8.92 14.68 -10.48
CA GLN A 184 -7.63 15.39 -10.45
C GLN A 184 -6.73 14.90 -9.32
N LEU A 185 -5.83 13.96 -9.64
CA LEU A 185 -4.93 13.34 -8.67
C LEU A 185 -4.03 14.34 -7.94
N ASN A 186 -3.54 15.38 -8.61
CA ASN A 186 -2.71 16.43 -7.98
C ASN A 186 -3.41 17.28 -6.91
N ARG A 187 -4.74 17.23 -6.85
CA ARG A 187 -5.50 17.92 -5.79
C ARG A 187 -5.69 17.05 -4.54
N THR A 188 -5.28 15.79 -4.60
CA THR A 188 -5.36 14.86 -3.47
C THR A 188 -4.21 15.10 -2.50
N SER A 189 -4.48 14.93 -1.21
CA SER A 189 -3.49 15.02 -0.15
C SER A 189 -2.41 13.96 -0.30
N ALA A 190 -2.78 12.75 -0.73
CA ALA A 190 -1.83 11.66 -0.97
C ALA A 190 -0.83 11.99 -2.10
N CYS A 191 -1.29 12.64 -3.18
CA CYS A 191 -0.39 13.08 -4.25
C CYS A 191 0.56 14.20 -3.80
N GLN A 192 0.06 15.16 -3.02
CA GLN A 192 0.89 16.22 -2.43
C GLN A 192 1.95 15.67 -1.48
N GLU A 193 1.59 14.67 -0.67
CA GLU A 193 2.53 14.00 0.24
C GLU A 193 3.58 13.20 -0.55
N LEU A 194 3.18 12.51 -1.62
CA LEU A 194 4.13 11.84 -2.52
C LEU A 194 5.10 12.85 -3.16
N GLU A 195 4.62 13.98 -3.67
CA GLU A 195 5.47 15.04 -4.22
C GLU A 195 6.46 15.57 -3.17
N ARG A 196 6.03 15.72 -1.92
CA ARG A 196 6.89 16.14 -0.79
C ARG A 196 7.98 15.10 -0.51
N ILE A 197 7.63 13.81 -0.48
CA ILE A 197 8.58 12.70 -0.24
C ILE A 197 9.62 12.65 -1.37
N LEU A 198 9.18 12.67 -2.63
CA LEU A 198 10.07 12.61 -3.79
C LEU A 198 10.95 13.85 -3.89
N GLY A 199 10.41 15.03 -3.62
CA GLY A 199 11.17 16.29 -3.59
C GLY A 199 12.25 16.31 -2.51
N ALA A 200 11.96 15.76 -1.32
CA ALA A 200 12.95 15.62 -0.26
C ALA A 200 14.07 14.65 -0.64
N LYS A 201 13.74 13.50 -1.25
CA LYS A 201 14.72 12.50 -1.72
C LYS A 201 15.61 13.07 -2.83
N LEU A 202 15.04 13.83 -3.76
CA LEU A 202 15.80 14.51 -4.81
C LEU A 202 16.81 15.51 -4.21
N LYS A 203 16.36 16.34 -3.26
CA LYS A 203 17.23 17.31 -2.59
C LYS A 203 18.36 16.63 -1.80
N GLU A 204 18.06 15.50 -1.16
CA GLU A 204 19.06 14.70 -0.46
C GLU A 204 20.17 14.21 -1.41
N LEU A 205 19.80 13.66 -2.57
CA LEU A 205 20.76 13.22 -3.58
C LEU A 205 21.57 14.39 -4.16
N GLU A 206 20.94 15.54 -4.40
CA GLU A 206 21.64 16.75 -4.86
C GLU A 206 22.70 17.21 -3.86
N ILE A 207 22.38 17.22 -2.56
CA ILE A 207 23.35 17.52 -1.49
C ILE A 207 24.46 16.47 -1.45
N GLN A 208 24.15 15.18 -1.62
CA GLN A 208 25.18 14.14 -1.68
C GLN A 208 26.14 14.38 -2.85
N ILE A 209 25.63 14.73 -4.04
CA ILE A 209 26.47 15.08 -5.19
C ILE A 209 27.37 16.29 -4.89
N GLU A 210 26.86 17.32 -4.21
CA GLU A 210 27.67 18.48 -3.81
C GLU A 210 28.78 18.11 -2.82
N LEU A 211 28.54 17.16 -1.91
CA LEU A 211 29.48 16.78 -0.86
C LEU A 211 30.54 15.77 -1.30
N VAL A 212 30.15 14.73 -2.04
CA VAL A 212 31.05 13.62 -2.42
C VAL A 212 31.47 13.64 -3.88
N GLY A 213 30.97 14.61 -4.65
CA GLY A 213 31.12 14.65 -6.10
C GLY A 213 30.11 13.74 -6.81
N GLU A 214 29.88 14.03 -8.08
CA GLU A 214 28.98 13.22 -8.90
C GLU A 214 29.59 11.85 -9.19
N THR A 215 28.86 10.78 -8.85
CA THR A 215 29.18 9.40 -9.23
C THR A 215 28.13 8.89 -10.21
N ASP A 216 28.46 7.87 -11.01
CA ASP A 216 27.50 7.28 -11.95
C ASP A 216 26.24 6.76 -11.24
N GLY A 217 26.38 6.24 -10.02
CA GLY A 217 25.25 5.81 -9.19
C GLY A 217 24.34 6.96 -8.76
N LEU A 218 24.93 8.05 -8.25
CA LEU A 218 24.14 9.24 -7.84
C LEU A 218 23.49 9.93 -9.04
N ARG A 219 24.17 10.00 -10.19
CA ARG A 219 23.61 10.54 -11.42
C ARG A 219 22.41 9.71 -11.89
N ALA A 220 22.57 8.39 -11.97
CA ALA A 220 21.49 7.48 -12.36
C ALA A 220 20.27 7.62 -11.43
N ALA A 221 20.51 7.76 -10.13
CA ALA A 221 19.47 7.98 -9.13
C ALA A 221 18.67 9.26 -9.35
N VAL A 222 19.38 10.38 -9.55
CA VAL A 222 18.77 11.69 -9.83
C VAL A 222 17.99 11.66 -11.15
N GLU A 223 18.55 11.08 -12.21
CA GLU A 223 17.87 10.96 -13.50
C GLU A 223 16.60 10.11 -13.39
N LYS A 224 16.67 9.00 -12.66
CA LYS A 224 15.52 8.12 -12.43
C LYS A 224 14.40 8.84 -11.67
N LEU A 225 14.73 9.58 -10.60
CA LEU A 225 13.76 10.39 -9.85
C LEU A 225 13.17 11.53 -10.69
N LYS A 226 13.99 12.24 -11.48
CA LYS A 226 13.50 13.30 -12.38
C LYS A 226 12.58 12.75 -13.46
N GLY A 227 12.92 11.60 -14.04
CA GLY A 227 12.05 10.88 -14.98
C GLY A 227 10.71 10.50 -14.33
N TRP A 228 10.75 10.06 -13.06
CA TRP A 228 9.55 9.77 -12.27
C TRP A 228 8.68 11.00 -12.00
N LEU A 229 9.26 12.09 -11.53
CA LEU A 229 8.53 13.36 -11.34
C LEU A 229 7.88 13.84 -12.64
N SER A 230 8.54 13.60 -13.78
CA SER A 230 8.00 13.93 -15.09
C SER A 230 6.82 13.03 -15.47
N ARG A 231 6.91 11.71 -15.22
CA ARG A 231 5.79 10.77 -15.41
C ARG A 231 4.62 11.09 -14.50
N LEU A 232 4.87 11.37 -13.22
CA LEU A 232 3.83 11.75 -12.25
C LEU A 232 3.10 13.00 -12.74
N LYS A 233 3.83 14.04 -13.14
CA LYS A 233 3.24 15.25 -13.74
C LYS A 233 2.45 14.96 -15.00
N ALA A 234 2.94 14.08 -15.88
CA ALA A 234 2.22 13.68 -17.08
C ALA A 234 0.92 12.94 -16.75
N VAL A 235 0.95 12.01 -15.79
CA VAL A 235 -0.25 11.28 -15.33
C VAL A 235 -1.24 12.22 -14.69
N ILE A 236 -0.79 13.12 -13.81
CA ILE A 236 -1.60 14.21 -13.26
C ILE A 236 -2.29 15.01 -14.37
N LEU A 237 -1.55 15.38 -15.42
CA LEU A 237 -2.07 16.16 -16.54
C LEU A 237 -3.06 15.37 -17.39
N LEU A 238 -2.77 14.09 -17.64
CA LEU A 238 -3.57 13.18 -18.47
C LEU A 238 -4.83 12.67 -17.76
N THR A 239 -4.81 12.51 -16.44
CA THR A 239 -5.97 12.09 -15.64
C THR A 239 -7.04 13.19 -15.54
N SER A 240 -6.73 14.42 -15.98
CA SER A 240 -7.74 15.47 -16.18
C SER A 240 -8.69 15.19 -17.36
N LEU A 241 -8.51 14.10 -18.11
CA LEU A 241 -9.38 13.70 -19.22
C LEU A 241 -10.30 12.56 -18.79
N LYS A 242 -11.54 12.96 -18.47
CA LYS A 242 -12.78 12.17 -18.47
C LYS A 242 -12.70 10.78 -17.82
N LEU A 243 -13.24 10.71 -16.61
CA LEU A 243 -13.98 9.53 -16.16
C LEU A 243 -15.19 9.38 -17.10
N ASP A 244 -15.00 8.77 -18.28
CA ASP A 244 -16.12 8.43 -19.17
C ASP A 244 -16.91 7.30 -18.49
N CYS A 245 -18.04 7.70 -17.91
CA CYS A 245 -18.99 6.85 -17.23
C CYS A 245 -19.80 6.02 -18.23
N SER A 246 -19.41 4.77 -18.41
CA SER A 246 -20.35 3.68 -18.69
C SER A 246 -19.71 2.37 -18.24
N PHE A 247 -20.38 1.60 -17.39
CA PHE A 247 -20.49 0.14 -17.48
C PHE A 247 -21.35 -0.41 -16.33
N GLU A 248 -22.01 -1.53 -16.62
CA GLU A 248 -23.13 -2.14 -15.92
C GLU A 248 -22.89 -2.43 -14.44
N THR A 249 -23.84 -2.01 -13.62
CA THR A 249 -23.97 -2.35 -12.21
C THR A 249 -24.26 -3.86 -12.08
N MET A 250 -23.32 -4.62 -11.52
CA MET A 250 -23.63 -5.92 -10.92
C MET A 250 -23.46 -5.82 -9.42
N LEU A 251 -24.49 -6.23 -8.68
CA LEU A 251 -24.55 -6.30 -7.22
C LEU A 251 -23.26 -6.87 -6.62
N ASN A 252 -22.36 -6.01 -6.15
CA ASN A 252 -21.11 -6.41 -5.48
C ASN A 252 -21.21 -6.38 -3.94
N ILE A 253 -22.40 -6.06 -3.40
CA ILE A 253 -22.65 -5.85 -1.96
C ILE A 253 -22.45 -7.12 -1.11
N ALA A 254 -22.43 -8.31 -1.74
CA ALA A 254 -22.26 -9.59 -1.05
C ALA A 254 -20.80 -10.05 -0.91
N ARG A 255 -19.83 -9.35 -1.53
CA ARG A 255 -18.42 -9.74 -1.54
C ARG A 255 -17.59 -8.88 -0.60
N ILE A 256 -16.64 -9.50 0.08
CA ILE A 256 -15.68 -8.80 0.94
C ILE A 256 -14.48 -8.41 0.09
N SER A 257 -14.13 -7.13 0.04
CA SER A 257 -13.04 -6.60 -0.77
C SER A 257 -11.90 -6.12 0.13
N LEU A 258 -10.71 -6.68 -0.04
CA LEU A 258 -9.50 -6.34 0.71
C LEU A 258 -8.42 -5.83 -0.23
N MET A 259 -7.73 -4.77 0.16
CA MET A 259 -6.53 -4.31 -0.54
C MET A 259 -5.30 -4.64 0.30
N VAL A 260 -4.30 -5.29 -0.29
CA VAL A 260 -3.01 -5.56 0.36
C VAL A 260 -2.02 -4.51 -0.07
N TYR A 261 -1.51 -3.73 0.87
CA TYR A 261 -0.46 -2.74 0.70
C TYR A 261 0.87 -3.32 1.19
N ASN A 262 1.72 -3.72 0.25
CA ASN A 262 2.92 -4.50 0.54
C ASN A 262 4.15 -3.65 0.93
N ASP A 263 5.01 -4.24 1.76
CA ASP A 263 6.40 -3.80 1.95
C ASP A 263 7.38 -4.54 1.04
N VAL A 264 8.47 -3.84 0.71
CA VAL A 264 9.45 -4.05 -0.36
C VAL A 264 9.83 -5.51 -0.60
N GLU A 265 9.93 -6.33 0.46
CA GLU A 265 10.56 -7.66 0.35
C GLU A 265 9.63 -8.83 0.74
N SER A 266 8.35 -8.57 1.00
CA SER A 266 7.39 -9.64 1.34
C SER A 266 7.17 -10.69 0.22
N CYS A 267 7.55 -10.37 -1.02
CA CYS A 267 7.51 -11.31 -2.16
C CYS A 267 8.70 -12.28 -2.22
N GLN A 268 9.76 -12.14 -1.42
CA GLN A 268 10.94 -13.01 -1.57
C GLN A 268 10.78 -14.41 -0.96
N THR A 269 9.68 -14.70 -0.26
CA THR A 269 9.45 -16.01 0.39
C THR A 269 7.98 -16.47 0.44
N MET A 270 7.15 -16.10 -0.54
CA MET A 270 5.86 -16.78 -0.73
C MET A 270 6.01 -18.04 -1.59
#